data_AF-A0AAU6GKG5-F1
#
_entry.id   AF-A0AAU6GKG5-F1
#
_cell.length_a   1.000
_cell.length_b   1.000
_cell.length_c   1.000
_cell.angle_alpha   90.00
_cell.angle_beta   90.00
_cell.angle_gamma   90.00
#
_symmetry.space_group_name_H-M   'P 1'
#
loop_
_entity.id
_entity.type
_entity.pdbx_description
1 polymer ?
#
loop_
_entity_poly.entity_id
_entity_poly.type
_entity_poly.pdbx_seq_one_letter_code
_entity_poly.pdbx_strand_id
1 'polypeptide(L)'
;MAAPSRAEPLARRHRHAWLLATLTELIGDCARAAGEVYRPVAEAPPARPDVAGDLGPLVNLCRSAGTRVEAACARDTARCASTDKKAFSAQTDVGADFLADLVDSPAQAVRRAQELASTDEFTVDQALDEAADSAVLSGLLALHEAQRQPSPGAAAAKCLAATGHFALAVSAISLDVPAAMPEMSDCCAASEGTPRTSSVSRPESMS
;
A
#
# COMPACT_ATOMS: atom_id res chain seq x y z
N MET A 1 21.28 15.62 -18.05
CA MET A 1 20.56 15.04 -16.90
C MET A 1 19.21 15.72 -16.80
N ALA A 2 18.13 15.03 -17.17
CA ALA A 2 16.77 15.51 -16.93
C ALA A 2 16.44 15.25 -15.45
N ALA A 3 15.96 16.27 -14.73
CA ALA A 3 15.52 16.11 -13.36
C ALA A 3 14.37 15.07 -13.31
N PRO A 4 14.32 14.19 -12.28
CA PRO A 4 13.18 13.30 -12.10
C PRO A 4 11.93 14.17 -12.00
N SER A 5 11.06 14.06 -13.01
CA SER A 5 9.93 14.96 -13.15
C SER A 5 8.92 14.64 -12.04
N ARG A 6 8.42 15.66 -11.34
CA ARG A 6 7.28 15.58 -10.40
C ARG A 6 5.99 15.00 -11.01
N ALA A 7 6.02 14.54 -12.26
CA ALA A 7 4.91 13.97 -12.99
C ALA A 7 4.62 12.51 -12.61
N GLU A 8 5.61 11.76 -12.12
CA GLU A 8 5.45 10.32 -11.82
C GLU A 8 4.46 10.02 -10.68
N PRO A 9 4.47 10.72 -9.53
CA PRO A 9 3.53 10.44 -8.44
C PRO A 9 2.07 10.73 -8.78
N LEU A 10 1.84 11.77 -9.59
CA LEU A 10 0.50 12.10 -10.09
C LEU A 10 -0.01 11.05 -11.08
N ALA A 11 0.88 10.40 -11.83
CA ALA A 11 0.51 9.34 -12.75
C ALA A 11 -0.15 8.18 -11.99
N ARG A 12 0.45 7.68 -10.90
CA ARG A 12 -0.13 6.57 -10.13
C ARG A 12 -1.48 6.90 -9.52
N ARG A 13 -1.64 8.05 -8.86
CA ARG A 13 -2.95 8.45 -8.30
C ARG A 13 -4.02 8.58 -9.38
N HIS A 14 -3.66 9.04 -10.58
CA HIS A 14 -4.57 9.06 -11.71
C HIS A 14 -4.90 7.67 -12.26
N ARG A 15 -3.97 6.71 -12.18
CA ARG A 15 -4.21 5.30 -12.54
C ARG A 15 -5.27 4.66 -11.64
N HIS A 16 -5.27 4.95 -10.33
CA HIS A 16 -6.15 4.32 -9.34
C HIS A 16 -7.29 5.22 -8.85
N ALA A 17 -7.68 6.23 -9.63
CA ALA A 17 -8.65 7.23 -9.19
C ALA A 17 -10.03 6.62 -8.88
N TRP A 18 -10.48 5.64 -9.68
CA TRP A 18 -11.78 4.99 -9.44
C TRP A 18 -11.72 4.03 -8.25
N LEU A 19 -10.63 3.30 -8.08
CA LEU A 19 -10.42 2.45 -6.93
C LEU A 19 -10.39 3.27 -5.64
N LEU A 20 -9.65 4.37 -5.59
CA LEU A 20 -9.61 5.28 -4.43
C LEU A 20 -10.99 5.79 -4.04
N ALA A 21 -11.78 6.25 -5.02
CA ALA A 21 -13.15 6.72 -4.78
C ALA A 21 -14.01 5.59 -4.19
N THR A 22 -13.95 4.40 -4.79
CA THR A 22 -14.72 3.22 -4.37
C THR A 22 -14.36 2.77 -2.97
N LEU A 23 -13.07 2.72 -2.62
CA LEU A 23 -12.61 2.35 -1.28
C LEU A 23 -13.06 3.37 -0.22
N THR A 24 -13.02 4.66 -0.55
CA THR A 24 -13.50 5.72 0.35
C THR A 24 -15.01 5.60 0.60
N GLU A 25 -15.80 5.28 -0.43
CA GLU A 25 -17.23 4.99 -0.26
C GLU A 25 -17.46 3.74 0.60
N LEU A 26 -16.72 2.66 0.36
CA LEU A 26 -16.82 1.42 1.15
C LEU A 26 -16.50 1.66 2.63
N ILE A 27 -15.51 2.49 2.95
CA ILE A 27 -15.21 2.93 4.32
C ILE A 27 -16.44 3.59 4.96
N GLY A 28 -17.06 4.53 4.24
CA GLY A 28 -18.27 5.21 4.72
C GLY A 28 -19.46 4.26 4.91
N ASP A 29 -19.65 3.33 3.98
CA ASP A 29 -20.72 2.33 4.07
C ASP A 29 -20.50 1.32 5.21
N CYS A 30 -19.24 0.91 5.46
CA CYS A 30 -18.90 0.06 6.60
C CYS A 30 -19.21 0.77 7.92
N ALA A 31 -18.77 2.02 8.08
CA ALA A 31 -19.02 2.81 9.28
C ALA A 31 -20.52 3.02 9.51
N ARG A 32 -21.29 3.28 8.45
CA ARG A 32 -22.76 3.43 8.53
C ARG A 32 -23.42 2.12 8.94
N ALA A 33 -23.08 1.00 8.30
CA ALA A 33 -23.65 -0.31 8.61
C ALA A 33 -23.35 -0.74 10.06
N ALA A 34 -22.11 -0.54 10.53
CA ALA A 34 -21.77 -0.79 11.93
C ALA A 34 -22.53 0.13 12.89
N GLY A 35 -22.70 1.41 12.52
CA GLY A 35 -23.51 2.37 13.28
C GLY A 35 -24.97 1.94 13.45
N GLU A 36 -25.61 1.39 12.42
CA GLU A 36 -26.97 0.85 12.52
C GLU A 36 -27.08 -0.32 13.50
N VAL A 37 -26.02 -1.13 13.62
CA VAL A 37 -25.99 -2.26 14.56
C VAL A 37 -25.74 -1.79 16.00
N TYR A 38 -24.82 -0.85 16.21
CA TYR A 38 -24.46 -0.38 17.54
C TYR A 38 -25.39 0.69 18.11
N ARG A 39 -26.10 1.44 17.27
CA ARG A 39 -26.99 2.52 17.74
C ARG A 39 -28.08 2.02 18.70
N PRO A 40 -28.83 0.93 18.41
CA PRO A 40 -29.82 0.41 19.36
C PRO A 40 -29.20 -0.01 20.70
N VAL A 41 -27.98 -0.55 20.68
CA VAL A 41 -27.23 -0.94 21.90
C VAL A 41 -26.86 0.30 22.72
N ALA A 42 -26.44 1.37 22.06
CA ALA A 42 -26.09 2.64 22.72
C ALA A 42 -27.32 3.37 23.29
N GLU A 43 -28.49 3.23 22.66
CA GLU A 43 -29.76 3.85 23.09
C GLU A 43 -30.50 3.05 24.16
N ALA A 44 -30.21 1.75 24.30
CA ALA A 44 -30.89 0.88 25.25
C ALA A 44 -30.47 1.14 26.71
N PRO A 45 -31.41 1.05 27.67
CA PRO A 45 -31.06 1.04 29.09
C PRO A 45 -30.15 -0.15 29.45
N PRO A 46 -29.21 0.00 30.40
CA PRO A 46 -28.21 -1.02 30.74
C PRO A 46 -28.81 -2.34 31.29
N ALA A 47 -30.10 -2.35 31.63
CA ALA A 47 -30.82 -3.52 32.12
C ALA A 47 -31.36 -4.46 31.01
N ARG A 48 -31.20 -4.12 29.73
CA ARG A 48 -31.68 -4.94 28.60
C ARG A 48 -30.50 -5.46 27.76
N PRO A 49 -30.05 -6.71 27.98
CA PRO A 49 -28.91 -7.27 27.25
C PRO A 49 -29.24 -7.65 25.80
N ASP A 50 -30.52 -7.82 25.44
CA ASP A 50 -30.93 -8.38 24.15
C ASP A 50 -31.57 -7.33 23.23
N VAL A 51 -30.75 -6.46 22.65
CA VAL A 51 -31.21 -5.50 21.63
C VAL A 51 -30.96 -6.08 20.24
N ALA A 52 -32.02 -6.45 19.53
CA ALA A 52 -31.92 -6.89 18.15
C ALA A 52 -31.55 -5.70 17.24
N GLY A 53 -30.44 -5.82 16.51
CA GLY A 53 -30.04 -4.86 15.47
C GLY A 53 -30.43 -5.33 14.07
N ASP A 54 -30.66 -4.39 13.15
CA ASP A 54 -30.88 -4.69 11.74
C ASP A 54 -29.54 -4.98 11.04
N LEU A 55 -29.41 -6.19 10.49
CA LEU A 55 -28.23 -6.60 9.72
C LEU A 55 -28.38 -6.40 8.21
N GLY A 56 -29.55 -5.96 7.74
CA GLY A 56 -29.83 -5.73 6.32
C GLY A 56 -28.78 -4.88 5.60
N PRO A 57 -28.40 -3.70 6.14
CA PRO A 57 -27.36 -2.86 5.55
C PRO A 57 -26.00 -3.57 5.42
N LEU A 58 -25.60 -4.32 6.45
CA LEU A 58 -24.35 -5.06 6.46
C LEU A 58 -24.36 -6.19 5.43
N VAL A 59 -25.44 -6.97 5.35
CA VAL A 59 -25.59 -8.06 4.36
C VAL A 59 -25.54 -7.51 2.92
N ASN A 60 -26.21 -6.39 2.66
CA ASN A 60 -26.21 -5.76 1.34
C ASN A 60 -24.81 -5.22 0.97
N LEU A 61 -24.11 -4.61 1.92
CA LEU A 61 -22.74 -4.15 1.75
C LEU A 61 -21.81 -5.32 1.40
N CYS A 62 -21.81 -6.38 2.22
CA CYS A 62 -20.90 -7.51 2.00
C CYS A 62 -21.18 -8.25 0.68
N ARG A 63 -22.42 -8.24 0.17
CA ARG A 63 -22.77 -8.81 -1.15
C ARG A 63 -22.29 -7.96 -2.33
N SER A 64 -22.23 -6.64 -2.17
CA SER A 64 -21.93 -5.70 -3.26
C SER A 64 -20.48 -5.19 -3.27
N ALA A 65 -19.74 -5.33 -2.17
CA ALA A 65 -18.39 -4.76 -2.06
C ALA A 65 -17.42 -5.31 -3.12
N GLY A 66 -17.37 -6.63 -3.32
CA GLY A 66 -16.47 -7.24 -4.31
C GLY A 66 -16.72 -6.76 -5.73
N THR A 67 -17.99 -6.72 -6.17
CA THR A 67 -18.34 -6.28 -7.52
C THR A 67 -18.08 -4.78 -7.73
N ARG A 68 -18.20 -3.95 -6.69
CA ARG A 68 -17.82 -2.53 -6.74
C ARG A 68 -16.31 -2.36 -6.95
N VAL A 69 -15.50 -3.09 -6.18
CA VAL A 69 -14.03 -3.08 -6.32
C VAL A 69 -13.61 -3.56 -7.70
N GLU A 70 -14.12 -4.70 -8.16
CA GLU A 70 -13.81 -5.23 -9.49
C GLU A 70 -14.17 -4.24 -10.61
N ALA A 71 -15.35 -3.61 -10.53
CA ALA A 71 -15.77 -2.59 -11.48
C ALA A 71 -14.88 -1.34 -11.46
N ALA A 72 -14.37 -0.95 -10.28
CA ALA A 72 -13.42 0.15 -10.15
C ALA A 72 -12.07 -0.19 -10.80
N CYS A 73 -11.50 -1.37 -10.48
CA CYS A 73 -10.26 -1.86 -11.07
C CYS A 73 -10.37 -1.99 -12.60
N ALA A 74 -11.52 -2.44 -13.11
CA ALA A 74 -11.77 -2.53 -14.55
C ALA A 74 -11.76 -1.15 -15.23
N ARG A 75 -12.33 -0.12 -14.59
CA ARG A 75 -12.31 1.28 -15.11
C ARG A 75 -10.89 1.86 -15.11
N ASP A 76 -10.16 1.65 -14.01
CA ASP A 76 -8.77 2.09 -13.88
C ASP A 76 -7.87 1.41 -14.93
N THR A 77 -8.04 0.10 -15.13
CA THR A 77 -7.34 -0.66 -16.18
C THR A 77 -7.70 -0.17 -17.58
N ALA A 78 -8.99 0.04 -17.88
CA ALA A 78 -9.43 0.50 -19.20
C ALA A 78 -8.88 1.90 -19.55
N ARG A 79 -8.59 2.73 -18.55
CA ARG A 79 -8.00 4.05 -18.71
C ARG A 79 -6.49 3.98 -18.99
N CYS A 80 -5.80 3.01 -18.39
CA CYS A 80 -4.36 2.85 -18.49
C CYS A 80 -4.04 1.85 -19.61
N ALA A 81 -4.06 2.31 -20.86
CA ALA A 81 -3.86 1.49 -22.07
C ALA A 81 -2.48 0.80 -22.22
N SER A 82 -1.65 0.73 -21.16
CA SER A 82 -0.36 0.06 -21.17
C SER A 82 -0.47 -1.34 -20.55
N THR A 83 -0.60 -2.34 -21.41
CA THR A 83 -0.57 -3.77 -21.07
C THR A 83 0.86 -4.23 -20.84
N ASP A 84 1.31 -4.26 -19.60
CA ASP A 84 2.38 -5.15 -19.17
C ASP A 84 1.99 -5.79 -17.82
N LYS A 85 0.98 -6.65 -17.86
CA LYS A 85 0.66 -7.56 -16.76
C LYS A 85 1.55 -8.79 -16.89
N LYS A 86 2.78 -8.72 -16.38
CA LYS A 86 3.45 -9.96 -15.99
C LYS A 86 2.68 -10.53 -14.80
N ALA A 87 2.12 -11.72 -14.98
CA ALA A 87 1.46 -12.46 -13.91
C ALA A 87 2.53 -12.80 -12.87
N PHE A 88 2.44 -12.17 -11.71
CA PHE A 88 3.34 -12.43 -10.60
C PHE A 88 2.57 -13.26 -9.57
N SER A 89 3.02 -14.49 -9.33
CA SER A 89 2.24 -15.50 -8.60
C SER A 89 2.94 -15.99 -7.32
N ALA A 90 3.80 -15.17 -6.71
CA ALA A 90 4.57 -15.57 -5.51
C ALA A 90 4.72 -14.45 -4.45
N GLN A 91 3.89 -13.39 -4.50
CA GLN A 91 4.19 -12.09 -3.88
C GLN A 91 3.37 -11.70 -2.64
N THR A 92 2.45 -12.56 -2.19
CA THR A 92 1.52 -12.22 -1.11
C THR A 92 2.19 -11.83 0.21
N ASP A 93 3.41 -12.32 0.47
CA ASP A 93 4.14 -12.02 1.70
C ASP A 93 4.73 -10.60 1.70
N VAL A 94 5.11 -10.06 0.54
CA VAL A 94 5.73 -8.73 0.43
C VAL A 94 4.71 -7.63 0.75
N GLY A 95 3.50 -7.76 0.23
CA GLY A 95 2.41 -6.81 0.50
C GLY A 95 1.99 -6.80 1.97
N ALA A 96 1.85 -7.97 2.60
CA ALA A 96 1.45 -8.09 4.00
C ALA A 96 2.47 -7.45 4.96
N ASP A 97 3.75 -7.72 4.75
CA ASP A 97 4.83 -7.16 5.54
C ASP A 97 4.92 -5.63 5.40
N PHE A 98 4.78 -5.12 4.17
CA PHE A 98 4.72 -3.68 3.92
C PHE A 98 3.54 -3.03 4.64
N LEU A 99 2.36 -3.66 4.64
CA LEU A 99 1.18 -3.14 5.33
C LEU A 99 1.37 -3.10 6.86
N ALA A 100 2.04 -4.12 7.42
CA ALA A 100 2.38 -4.13 8.83
C ALA A 100 3.32 -2.97 9.18
N ASP A 101 4.36 -2.74 8.38
CA ASP A 101 5.25 -1.60 8.52
C ASP A 101 4.50 -0.26 8.32
N LEU A 102 3.54 -0.19 7.40
CA LEU A 102 2.77 1.03 7.13
C LEU A 102 1.88 1.43 8.32
N VAL A 103 1.33 0.44 9.03
CA VAL A 103 0.54 0.65 10.25
C VAL A 103 1.43 1.16 11.39
N ASP A 104 2.61 0.57 11.57
CA ASP A 104 3.51 0.91 12.67
C ASP A 104 4.27 2.21 12.43
N SER A 105 4.86 2.36 11.24
CA SER A 105 5.68 3.50 10.84
C SER A 105 5.70 3.68 9.31
N PRO A 106 4.97 4.67 8.76
CA PRO A 106 4.99 4.94 7.33
C PRO A 106 6.39 5.16 6.76
N ALA A 107 7.31 5.74 7.55
CA ALA A 107 8.70 5.92 7.15
C ALA A 107 9.46 4.59 7.01
N GLN A 108 9.15 3.59 7.84
CA GLN A 108 9.70 2.25 7.73
C GLN A 108 9.17 1.54 6.49
N ALA A 109 7.86 1.63 6.22
CA ALA A 109 7.27 1.08 5.02
C ALA A 109 7.92 1.65 3.75
N VAL A 110 8.12 2.98 3.69
CA VAL A 110 8.82 3.63 2.56
C VAL A 110 10.24 3.09 2.38
N ARG A 111 11.02 2.98 3.47
CA ARG A 111 12.37 2.41 3.41
C ARG A 111 12.34 0.98 2.89
N ARG A 112 11.41 0.16 3.35
CA ARG A 112 11.26 -1.22 2.89
C ARG A 112 10.91 -1.31 1.41
N ALA A 113 10.01 -0.46 0.91
CA ALA A 113 9.72 -0.40 -0.52
C ALA A 113 10.95 0.03 -1.34
N GLN A 114 11.79 0.93 -0.82
CA GLN A 114 13.05 1.32 -1.45
C GLN A 114 14.08 0.18 -1.44
N GLU A 115 14.19 -0.57 -0.33
CA GLU A 115 15.05 -1.75 -0.21
C GLU A 115 14.62 -2.84 -1.19
N LEU A 116 13.32 -3.13 -1.29
CA LEU A 116 12.78 -4.05 -2.30
C LEU A 116 13.06 -3.58 -3.72
N ALA A 117 12.98 -2.27 -3.97
CA ALA A 117 13.29 -1.73 -5.28
C ALA A 117 14.78 -1.81 -5.65
N SER A 118 15.66 -1.92 -4.66
CA SER A 118 17.11 -2.06 -4.90
C SER A 118 17.50 -3.44 -5.46
N THR A 119 16.62 -4.44 -5.37
CA THR A 119 16.89 -5.79 -5.89
C THR A 119 16.62 -5.93 -7.39
N ASP A 120 16.10 -4.89 -8.05
CA ASP A 120 15.62 -4.86 -9.46
C ASP A 120 14.49 -5.86 -9.76
N GLU A 121 14.00 -6.59 -8.74
CA GLU A 121 12.87 -7.51 -8.87
C GLU A 121 11.52 -6.76 -8.80
N PHE A 122 11.51 -5.62 -8.10
CA PHE A 122 10.34 -4.79 -7.90
C PHE A 122 10.66 -3.34 -8.20
N THR A 123 9.68 -2.60 -8.72
CA THR A 123 9.67 -1.15 -8.56
C THR A 123 8.94 -0.77 -7.27
N VAL A 124 9.21 0.41 -6.74
CA VAL A 124 8.46 0.96 -5.59
C VAL A 124 6.95 0.98 -5.89
N ASP A 125 6.58 1.37 -7.11
CA ASP A 125 5.19 1.38 -7.56
C ASP A 125 4.56 -0.03 -7.51
N GLN A 126 5.28 -1.07 -7.97
CA GLN A 126 4.79 -2.44 -7.90
C GLN A 126 4.61 -2.92 -6.46
N ALA A 127 5.53 -2.60 -5.55
CA ALA A 127 5.40 -2.96 -4.14
C ALA A 127 4.18 -2.28 -3.49
N LEU A 128 3.90 -1.02 -3.86
CA LEU A 128 2.74 -0.29 -3.35
C LEU A 128 1.42 -0.78 -3.94
N ASP A 129 1.40 -1.14 -5.23
CA ASP A 129 0.23 -1.71 -5.89
C ASP A 129 -0.10 -3.09 -5.28
N GLU A 130 0.89 -3.95 -5.04
CA GLU A 130 0.71 -5.26 -4.38
C GLU A 130 0.23 -5.11 -2.92
N ALA A 131 0.77 -4.13 -2.18
CA ALA A 131 0.30 -3.83 -0.83
C ALA A 131 -1.16 -3.34 -0.84
N ALA A 132 -1.53 -2.50 -1.81
CA ALA A 132 -2.91 -2.06 -1.97
C ALA A 132 -3.85 -3.24 -2.28
N ASP A 133 -3.49 -4.11 -3.22
CA ASP A 133 -4.28 -5.29 -3.58
C ASP A 133 -4.44 -6.26 -2.40
N SER A 134 -3.37 -6.50 -1.63
CA SER A 134 -3.39 -7.29 -0.40
C SER A 134 -4.32 -6.71 0.67
N ALA A 135 -4.30 -5.38 0.86
CA ALA A 135 -5.17 -4.70 1.79
C ALA A 135 -6.64 -4.75 1.34
N VAL A 136 -6.92 -4.55 0.04
CA VAL A 136 -8.27 -4.68 -0.53
C VAL A 136 -8.81 -6.09 -0.33
N LEU A 137 -8.01 -7.12 -0.64
CA LEU A 137 -8.40 -8.51 -0.45
C LEU A 137 -8.70 -8.80 1.03
N SER A 138 -7.86 -8.33 1.96
CA SER A 138 -8.08 -8.47 3.40
C SER A 138 -9.39 -7.80 3.86
N GLY A 139 -9.70 -6.61 3.35
CA GLY A 139 -10.96 -5.92 3.63
C GLY A 139 -12.19 -6.68 3.12
N LEU A 140 -12.12 -7.22 1.90
CA LEU A 140 -13.18 -8.05 1.32
C LEU A 140 -13.37 -9.36 2.10
N LEU A 141 -12.29 -10.01 2.51
CA LEU A 141 -12.35 -11.20 3.36
C LEU A 141 -12.98 -10.89 4.72
N ALA A 142 -12.64 -9.75 5.35
CA ALA A 142 -13.27 -9.32 6.60
C ALA A 142 -14.78 -9.07 6.45
N LEU A 143 -15.23 -8.48 5.33
CA LEU A 143 -16.66 -8.36 5.02
C LEU A 143 -17.34 -9.71 4.81
N HIS A 144 -16.67 -10.64 4.14
CA HIS A 144 -17.17 -12.00 3.95
C HIS A 144 -17.29 -12.76 5.29
N GLU A 145 -16.32 -12.59 6.18
CA GLU A 145 -16.38 -13.11 7.55
C GLU A 145 -17.50 -12.48 8.38
N ALA A 146 -17.77 -11.17 8.19
CA ALA A 146 -18.86 -10.47 8.86
C ALA A 146 -20.22 -11.13 8.57
N GLN A 147 -20.45 -11.58 7.32
CA GLN A 147 -21.69 -12.28 6.94
C GLN A 147 -21.91 -13.61 7.68
N ARG A 148 -20.83 -14.23 8.18
CA ARG A 148 -20.86 -15.53 8.86
C ARG A 148 -20.94 -15.42 10.36
N GLN A 149 -20.90 -14.20 10.92
CA GLN A 149 -20.92 -14.02 12.36
C GLN A 149 -22.32 -14.31 12.92
N PRO A 150 -22.41 -15.06 14.04
CA PRO A 150 -23.70 -15.41 14.63
C PRO A 150 -24.34 -14.26 15.40
N SER A 151 -23.54 -13.30 15.89
CA SER A 151 -24.05 -12.14 16.62
C SER A 151 -23.90 -10.85 15.80
N PRO A 152 -24.89 -9.93 15.86
CA PRO A 152 -24.80 -8.66 15.16
C PRO A 152 -23.55 -7.85 15.55
N GLY A 153 -23.21 -7.83 16.83
CA GLY A 153 -22.03 -7.12 17.33
C GLY A 153 -20.71 -7.66 16.77
N ALA A 154 -20.59 -8.99 16.60
CA ALA A 154 -19.41 -9.58 15.95
C ALA A 154 -19.37 -9.28 14.45
N ALA A 155 -20.52 -9.29 13.76
CA ALA A 155 -20.62 -8.89 12.36
C ALA A 155 -20.17 -7.42 12.17
N ALA A 156 -20.68 -6.51 13.02
CA ALA A 156 -20.32 -5.10 12.99
C ALA A 156 -18.82 -4.87 13.29
N ALA A 157 -18.25 -5.60 14.25
CA ALA A 157 -16.82 -5.53 14.54
C ALA A 157 -15.96 -5.95 13.32
N LYS A 158 -16.33 -7.02 12.61
CA LYS A 158 -15.66 -7.44 11.37
C LYS A 158 -15.84 -6.42 10.24
N CYS A 159 -17.00 -5.78 10.14
CA CYS A 159 -17.24 -4.69 9.20
C CYS A 159 -16.35 -3.46 9.48
N LEU A 160 -16.15 -3.10 10.75
CA LEU A 160 -15.20 -2.06 11.14
C LEU A 160 -13.74 -2.47 10.87
N ALA A 161 -13.38 -3.73 11.08
CA ALA A 161 -12.06 -4.23 10.70
C ALA A 161 -11.79 -4.08 9.19
N ALA A 162 -12.79 -4.36 8.34
CA ALA A 162 -12.69 -4.12 6.90
C ALA A 162 -12.39 -2.64 6.57
N THR A 163 -12.93 -1.71 7.35
CA THR A 163 -12.66 -0.27 7.20
C THR A 163 -11.16 0.04 7.35
N GLY A 164 -10.50 -0.57 8.34
CA GLY A 164 -9.06 -0.41 8.54
C GLY A 164 -8.25 -0.91 7.34
N HIS A 165 -8.61 -2.06 6.79
CA HIS A 165 -7.96 -2.59 5.59
C HIS A 165 -8.17 -1.70 4.36
N PHE A 166 -9.38 -1.19 4.12
CA PHE A 166 -9.61 -0.26 3.00
C PHE A 166 -8.87 1.07 3.19
N ALA A 167 -8.75 1.57 4.42
CA ALA A 167 -7.96 2.77 4.71
C ALA A 167 -6.46 2.57 4.46
N LEU A 168 -5.94 1.37 4.74
CA LEU A 168 -4.56 1.01 4.39
C LEU A 168 -4.35 0.95 2.88
N ALA A 169 -5.29 0.36 2.13
CA ALA A 169 -5.25 0.38 0.67
C ALA A 169 -5.23 1.81 0.12
N VAL A 170 -6.11 2.70 0.62
CA VAL A 170 -6.11 4.12 0.25
C VAL A 170 -4.77 4.79 0.56
N SER A 171 -4.17 4.46 1.71
CA SER A 171 -2.87 5.00 2.13
C SER A 171 -1.74 4.54 1.22
N ALA A 172 -1.66 3.24 0.91
CA ALA A 172 -0.67 2.67 0.00
C ALA A 172 -0.78 3.29 -1.41
N ILE A 173 -1.99 3.35 -1.98
CA ILE A 173 -2.21 3.97 -3.30
C ILE A 173 -1.81 5.45 -3.28
N SER A 174 -2.06 6.16 -2.18
CA SER A 174 -1.78 7.59 -2.06
C SER A 174 -0.31 7.92 -1.73
N LEU A 175 0.49 6.94 -1.30
CA LEU A 175 1.83 7.19 -0.75
C LEU A 175 2.82 7.69 -1.81
N ASP A 176 3.22 8.96 -1.73
CA ASP A 176 4.24 9.48 -2.64
C ASP A 176 5.62 9.10 -2.14
N VAL A 177 6.32 8.23 -2.86
CA VAL A 177 7.70 7.84 -2.56
C VAL A 177 8.59 8.53 -3.58
N PRO A 178 9.48 9.45 -3.15
CA PRO A 178 10.41 10.05 -4.08
C PRO A 178 11.28 8.95 -4.67
N ALA A 179 11.42 8.96 -6.01
CA ALA A 179 12.40 8.12 -6.68
C ALA A 179 13.73 8.30 -5.95
N ALA A 180 14.35 7.19 -5.53
CA ALA A 180 15.64 7.24 -4.86
C ALA A 180 16.56 8.11 -5.72
N MET A 181 17.04 9.21 -5.14
CA MET A 181 18.03 10.05 -5.81
C MET A 181 19.17 9.09 -6.19
N PRO A 182 19.59 9.03 -7.46
CA PRO A 182 20.67 8.15 -7.85
C PRO A 182 21.82 8.47 -6.91
N GLU A 183 22.20 7.47 -6.11
CA GLU A 183 23.32 7.56 -5.19
C GLU A 183 24.44 8.23 -5.97
N MET A 184 24.89 9.36 -5.46
CA MET A 184 25.98 10.15 -6.00
C MET A 184 27.29 9.38 -5.75
N SER A 185 27.32 8.15 -6.25
CA SER A 185 28.38 7.18 -6.21
C SER A 185 29.34 7.58 -7.31
N ASP A 186 30.54 7.98 -6.89
CA ASP A 186 31.72 8.19 -7.71
C ASP A 186 31.72 9.41 -8.67
N CYS A 187 31.95 10.59 -8.10
CA CYS A 187 32.64 11.67 -8.82
C CYS A 187 33.86 12.24 -8.07
N CYS A 188 34.32 11.62 -6.97
CA CYS A 188 35.45 12.13 -6.18
C CYS A 188 36.74 11.29 -6.21
N ALA A 189 36.86 10.25 -7.05
CA ALA A 189 38.11 9.46 -7.14
C ALA A 189 38.82 9.60 -8.49
N ALA A 190 39.07 10.83 -8.95
CA ALA A 190 40.04 11.08 -10.02
C ALA A 190 40.62 12.49 -9.96
N SER A 191 41.50 12.75 -8.98
CA SER A 191 42.53 13.77 -9.14
C SER A 191 43.71 13.47 -8.23
N GLU A 192 44.61 12.62 -8.69
CA GLU A 192 46.06 12.82 -8.52
C GLU A 192 46.81 11.95 -9.53
N GLY A 193 46.83 12.45 -10.77
CA GLY A 193 47.77 12.02 -11.80
C GLY A 193 49.15 12.62 -11.55
N THR A 194 50.10 11.73 -11.27
CA THR A 194 51.56 11.77 -11.22
C THR A 194 52.26 12.65 -12.29
N PRO A 195 53.53 13.04 -12.07
CA PRO A 195 54.54 12.48 -13.00
C PRO A 195 55.88 12.05 -12.37
N ARG A 196 56.46 11.06 -13.06
CA ARG A 196 57.81 10.50 -12.94
C ARG A 196 58.93 11.55 -13.05
N THR A 197 59.98 11.39 -12.25
CA THR A 197 61.38 11.62 -12.66
C THR A 197 62.24 10.54 -12.01
N SER A 198 62.67 9.54 -12.79
CA SER A 198 64.01 9.49 -13.41
C SER A 198 65.10 8.97 -12.46
N SER A 199 65.52 7.74 -12.75
CA SER A 199 66.70 7.04 -12.27
C SER A 199 68.01 7.79 -12.52
N VAL A 200 68.90 7.87 -11.52
CA VAL A 200 70.37 7.92 -11.71
C VAL A 200 71.05 7.07 -10.62
N SER A 201 72.01 6.27 -11.06
CA SER A 201 72.75 5.22 -10.34
C SER A 201 74.07 5.72 -9.71
N ARG A 202 74.41 5.24 -8.48
CA ARG A 202 75.75 4.86 -7.87
C ARG A 202 77.01 5.80 -8.01
N PRO A 203 78.19 5.56 -7.38
CA PRO A 203 78.60 4.83 -6.15
C PRO A 203 79.62 5.60 -5.22
N GLU A 204 80.06 4.97 -4.10
CA GLU A 204 81.38 5.02 -3.39
C GLU A 204 82.07 6.35 -2.96
N SER A 205 82.41 6.48 -1.66
CA SER A 205 83.80 6.49 -1.10
C SER A 205 83.98 7.23 0.24
N MET A 206 84.67 6.54 1.17
CA MET A 206 85.65 7.00 2.18
C MET A 206 85.30 8.11 3.19
N SER A 207 85.20 7.73 4.47
CA SER A 207 86.19 8.05 5.52
C SER A 207 86.00 7.14 6.74
#